data_AF-A0A1E7G278-F1
#
_entry.id   AF-A0A1E7G278-F1
#
_cell.length_a   1.000
_cell.length_b   1.000
_cell.length_c   1.000
_cell.angle_alpha   90.00
_cell.angle_beta   90.00
_cell.angle_gamma   90.00
#
_symmetry.space_group_name_H-M   'P 1'
#
loop_
_entity.id
_entity.type
_entity.pdbx_description
1 polymer ?
#
loop_
_entity_poly.entity_id
_entity_poly.type
_entity_poly.pdbx_seq_one_letter_code
_entity_poly.pdbx_strand_id
1 'polypeptide(L)'
;MINKQDDIVEIINEVFKSSTGYSGNYFRALYRCLKYIMDSDLKMEDKKFYSGVLRGVLSSKEMLLVFYNCMYFEKGEKFKELLEREENGKRIDFFGDEEDLKNLDKGYDLPFFSKEDLLFSETDMQKLEELIKGN
;
A
#
# COMPACT_ATOMS: atom_id res chain seq x y z
N MET A 1 -14.71 -2.12 26.26
CA MET A 1 -14.96 -1.94 24.82
C MET A 1 -13.61 -1.86 24.17
N ILE A 2 -13.18 -2.94 23.54
CA ILE A 2 -11.99 -2.94 22.70
C ILE A 2 -12.33 -2.07 21.49
N ASN A 3 -11.56 -1.01 21.28
CA ASN A 3 -11.73 -0.14 20.14
C ASN A 3 -11.01 -0.84 18.98
N LYS A 4 -11.76 -1.59 18.15
CA LYS A 4 -11.20 -2.55 17.16
C LYS A 4 -10.02 -2.02 16.34
N GLN A 5 -9.99 -0.72 16.03
CA GLN A 5 -8.92 -0.09 15.25
C GLN A 5 -7.63 0.14 16.05
N ASP A 6 -7.73 0.53 17.31
CA ASP A 6 -6.56 0.84 18.16
C ASP A 6 -5.78 -0.45 18.44
N ASP A 7 -6.49 -1.56 18.68
CA ASP A 7 -5.91 -2.89 18.85
C ASP A 7 -5.16 -3.37 17.59
N ILE A 8 -5.70 -3.12 16.38
CA ILE A 8 -5.01 -3.48 15.12
C ILE A 8 -3.70 -2.72 15.00
N VAL A 9 -3.73 -1.42 15.27
CA VAL A 9 -2.54 -0.56 15.22
C VAL A 9 -1.50 -1.03 16.22
N GLU A 10 -1.90 -1.39 17.44
CA GLU A 10 -1.00 -1.94 18.47
C GLU A 10 -0.35 -3.24 18.00
N ILE A 11 -1.15 -4.22 17.54
CA ILE A 11 -0.66 -5.52 17.04
C ILE A 11 0.35 -5.32 15.90
N ILE A 12 0.02 -4.50 14.89
CA ILE A 12 0.92 -4.24 13.77
C ILE A 12 2.20 -3.55 14.24
N ASN A 13 2.09 -2.55 15.13
CA ASN A 13 3.27 -1.89 15.67
C ASN A 13 4.20 -2.88 16.40
N GLU A 14 3.66 -3.81 17.19
CA GLU A 14 4.44 -4.83 17.87
C GLU A 14 5.15 -5.78 16.88
N VAL A 15 4.45 -6.24 15.84
CA VAL A 15 5.03 -7.10 14.80
C VAL A 15 6.17 -6.41 14.05
N PHE A 16 6.01 -5.14 13.67
CA PHE A 16 7.06 -4.38 12.99
C PHE A 16 8.21 -3.96 13.91
N LYS A 17 7.96 -3.74 15.21
CA LYS A 17 9.01 -3.40 16.19
C LYS A 17 9.84 -4.63 16.60
N SER A 18 9.22 -5.80 16.71
CA SER A 18 9.87 -7.07 17.06
C SER A 18 10.68 -7.68 15.91
N SER A 19 10.34 -7.36 14.66
CA SER A 19 11.13 -7.73 13.47
C SER A 19 12.36 -6.81 13.34
N THR A 20 13.40 -7.10 14.11
CA THR A 20 14.64 -6.31 14.20
C THR A 20 15.28 -5.97 12.84
N GLY A 21 15.67 -4.71 12.64
CA GLY A 21 16.72 -4.21 11.72
C GLY A 21 16.51 -4.33 10.20
N TYR A 22 16.19 -5.52 9.70
CA TYR A 22 16.16 -5.84 8.27
C TYR A 22 14.92 -5.30 7.56
N SER A 23 13.76 -5.33 8.22
CA SER A 23 12.49 -4.83 7.68
C SER A 23 12.55 -3.31 7.39
N GLY A 24 13.15 -2.53 8.28
CA GLY A 24 13.27 -1.08 8.11
C GLY A 24 14.09 -0.65 6.89
N ASN A 25 15.15 -1.38 6.55
CA ASN A 25 15.95 -1.11 5.34
C ASN A 25 15.18 -1.44 4.07
N TYR A 26 14.41 -2.54 4.09
CA TYR A 26 13.54 -2.95 3.00
C TYR A 26 12.50 -1.88 2.65
N PHE A 27 11.68 -1.46 3.63
CA PHE A 27 10.67 -0.42 3.39
C PHE A 27 11.30 0.91 3.02
N ARG A 28 12.46 1.26 3.59
CA ARG A 28 13.18 2.48 3.22
C ARG A 28 13.66 2.45 1.78
N ALA A 29 14.15 1.31 1.29
CA ALA A 29 14.56 1.16 -0.11
C ALA A 29 13.37 1.33 -1.04
N LEU A 30 12.25 0.65 -0.78
CA LEU A 30 11.01 0.79 -1.55
C LEU A 30 10.49 2.23 -1.55
N TYR A 31 10.43 2.86 -0.37
CA TYR A 31 10.07 4.27 -0.22
C TYR A 31 10.97 5.18 -1.07
N ARG A 32 12.30 4.98 -1.05
CA ARG A 32 13.23 5.82 -1.81
C ARG A 32 13.05 5.65 -3.32
N CYS A 33 12.84 4.43 -3.79
CA CYS A 33 12.54 4.17 -5.20
C CYS A 33 11.24 4.85 -5.61
N LEU A 34 10.16 4.67 -4.85
CA LEU A 34 8.89 5.30 -5.16
C LEU A 34 8.99 6.83 -5.09
N LYS A 35 9.67 7.35 -4.07
CA LYS A 35 9.93 8.79 -3.93
C LYS A 35 10.65 9.34 -5.15
N TYR A 36 11.68 8.65 -5.64
CA TYR A 36 12.41 9.07 -6.83
C TYR A 36 11.50 9.12 -8.06
N ILE A 37 10.64 8.12 -8.23
CA ILE A 37 9.64 8.11 -9.32
C ILE A 37 8.70 9.32 -9.17
N MET A 38 8.17 9.57 -7.97
CA MET A 38 7.22 10.66 -7.71
C MET A 38 7.83 12.05 -7.82
N ASP A 39 9.07 12.24 -7.35
CA ASP A 39 9.77 13.54 -7.39
C ASP A 39 10.42 13.83 -8.76
N SER A 40 10.38 12.89 -9.71
CA SER A 40 10.92 13.10 -11.06
C SER A 40 10.03 13.98 -11.93
N ASP A 41 10.61 14.59 -12.97
CA ASP A 41 9.91 15.38 -13.99
C ASP A 41 9.13 14.52 -15.02
N LEU A 42 8.95 13.23 -14.73
CA LEU A 42 8.19 12.31 -15.58
C LEU A 42 6.71 12.70 -15.62
N LYS A 43 6.05 12.37 -16.73
CA LYS A 43 4.59 12.47 -16.81
C LYS A 43 3.97 11.42 -15.89
N MET A 44 2.75 11.70 -15.42
CA MET A 44 2.04 10.77 -14.53
C MET A 44 1.84 9.38 -15.16
N GLU A 45 1.67 9.28 -16.49
CA GLU A 45 1.61 7.98 -17.17
C GLU A 45 2.90 7.16 -16.99
N ASP A 46 4.07 7.81 -17.11
CA ASP A 46 5.36 7.16 -16.91
C ASP A 46 5.59 6.85 -15.42
N LYS A 47 5.15 7.73 -14.50
CA LYS A 47 5.20 7.47 -13.05
C LYS A 47 4.40 6.23 -12.69
N LYS A 48 3.16 6.10 -13.20
CA LYS A 48 2.32 4.90 -13.05
C LYS A 48 3.01 3.65 -13.58
N PHE A 49 3.61 3.74 -14.76
CA PHE A 49 4.35 2.63 -15.36
C PHE A 49 5.50 2.18 -14.45
N TYR A 50 6.39 3.09 -14.04
CA TYR A 50 7.55 2.74 -13.22
C TYR A 50 7.17 2.33 -11.79
N SER A 51 6.12 2.91 -11.20
CA SER A 51 5.59 2.43 -9.92
C SER A 51 5.01 1.03 -10.06
N GLY A 52 4.38 0.72 -11.20
CA GLY A 52 3.94 -0.63 -11.56
C GLY A 52 5.09 -1.61 -11.74
N VAL A 53 6.22 -1.19 -12.34
CA VAL A 53 7.45 -2.00 -12.42
C VAL A 53 8.03 -2.27 -11.02
N LEU A 54 8.10 -1.24 -10.17
CA LEU A 54 8.55 -1.39 -8.77
C LEU A 54 7.63 -2.33 -7.98
N ARG A 55 6.31 -2.25 -8.19
CA ARG A 55 5.35 -3.20 -7.63
C ARG A 55 5.59 -4.63 -8.14
N GLY A 56 5.90 -4.78 -9.42
CA GLY A 56 6.08 -6.08 -10.08
C GLY A 56 7.26 -6.92 -9.58
N VAL A 57 8.19 -6.34 -8.81
CA VAL A 57 9.27 -7.12 -8.16
C VAL A 57 8.88 -7.68 -6.79
N LEU A 58 7.70 -7.33 -6.27
CA LEU A 58 7.22 -7.73 -4.96
C LEU A 58 6.34 -8.98 -5.07
N SER A 59 6.56 -9.95 -4.19
CA SER A 59 5.62 -11.06 -4.02
C SER A 59 4.30 -10.58 -3.37
N SER A 60 3.24 -11.38 -3.47
CA SER A 60 1.95 -11.04 -2.84
C SER A 60 2.05 -10.81 -1.34
N LYS A 61 2.87 -11.60 -0.65
CA LYS A 61 3.14 -11.43 0.79
C LYS A 61 3.87 -10.13 1.10
N GLU A 62 4.81 -9.76 0.25
CA GLU A 62 5.52 -8.48 0.38
C GLU A 62 4.59 -7.29 0.12
N MET A 63 3.69 -7.40 -0.86
CA MET A 63 2.67 -6.38 -1.11
C MET A 63 1.75 -6.18 0.10
N LEU A 64 1.33 -7.26 0.77
CA LEU A 64 0.61 -7.19 2.04
C LEU A 64 1.43 -6.53 3.14
N LEU A 65 2.72 -6.86 3.27
CA LEU A 65 3.60 -6.21 4.24
C LEU A 65 3.75 -4.71 3.98
N VAL A 66 3.86 -4.28 2.72
CA VAL A 66 3.88 -2.85 2.36
C VAL A 66 2.54 -2.20 2.70
N PHE A 67 1.40 -2.86 2.41
CA PHE A 67 0.08 -2.39 2.78
C PHE A 67 -0.03 -2.14 4.29
N TYR A 68 0.31 -3.13 5.12
CA TYR A 68 0.26 -2.99 6.58
C TYR A 68 1.24 -1.93 7.12
N ASN A 69 2.42 -1.83 6.50
CA ASN A 69 3.38 -0.79 6.83
C ASN A 69 2.76 0.61 6.62
N CYS A 70 2.15 0.84 5.47
CA CYS A 70 1.57 2.15 5.13
C CYS A 70 0.29 2.47 5.91
N MET A 71 -0.56 1.48 6.17
CA MET A 71 -1.90 1.71 6.72
C MET A 71 -1.97 1.77 8.24
N TYR A 72 -1.03 1.11 8.95
CA TYR A 72 -1.13 0.92 10.40
C TYR A 72 0.17 1.19 11.14
N PHE A 73 1.33 1.14 10.48
CA PHE A 73 2.61 1.34 11.16
C PHE A 73 3.04 2.81 11.15
N GLU A 74 3.38 3.35 12.32
CA GLU A 74 3.72 4.77 12.50
C GLU A 74 4.86 5.23 11.57
N LYS A 75 5.84 4.37 11.28
CA LYS A 75 6.99 4.73 10.43
C LYS A 75 6.71 4.60 8.92
N GLY A 76 5.54 4.07 8.54
CA GLY A 76 5.10 3.95 7.16
C GLY A 76 4.32 5.17 6.64
N GLU A 77 4.01 6.15 7.50
CA GLU A 77 3.21 7.33 7.15
C GLU A 77 3.73 8.07 5.91
N LYS A 78 5.05 8.30 5.81
CA LYS A 78 5.65 8.96 4.64
C LYS A 78 5.51 8.15 3.35
N PHE A 79 5.43 6.83 3.45
CA PHE A 79 5.20 5.98 2.29
C PHE A 79 3.72 6.11 1.86
N LYS A 80 2.79 6.09 2.83
CA LYS A 80 1.39 6.41 2.58
C LYS A 80 1.20 7.76 1.88
N GLU A 81 1.86 8.82 2.35
CA GLU A 81 1.82 10.15 1.72
C GLU A 81 2.26 10.13 0.24
N LEU A 82 3.20 9.26 -0.16
CA LEU A 82 3.60 9.12 -1.56
C LEU A 82 2.57 8.39 -2.40
N LEU A 83 1.89 7.40 -1.83
CA LEU A 83 0.84 6.63 -2.50
C LEU A 83 -0.40 7.51 -2.74
N GLU A 84 -0.71 8.38 -1.79
CA GLU A 84 -1.84 9.31 -1.86
C GLU A 84 -1.52 10.58 -2.66
N ARG A 85 -0.25 10.80 -3.04
CA ARG A 85 0.17 12.00 -3.74
C ARG A 85 -0.46 12.08 -5.13
N GLU A 86 -1.11 13.21 -5.37
CA GLU A 86 -1.77 13.53 -6.63
C GLU A 86 -0.99 14.59 -7.42
N GLU A 87 -0.95 14.42 -8.75
CA GLU A 87 -0.50 15.45 -9.69
C GLU A 87 -1.55 15.59 -10.79
N ASN A 88 -2.13 16.78 -10.92
CA ASN A 88 -3.14 17.10 -11.94
C ASN A 88 -4.36 16.16 -11.93
N GLY A 89 -4.93 15.84 -10.76
CA GLY A 89 -6.10 14.97 -10.69
C GLY A 89 -5.79 13.48 -10.84
N LYS A 90 -4.52 13.09 -10.89
CA LYS A 90 -4.10 11.70 -11.09
C LYS A 90 -3.14 11.27 -9.99
N ARG A 91 -3.27 10.02 -9.55
CA ARG A 91 -2.38 9.35 -8.58
C ARG A 91 -1.75 8.13 -9.22
N ILE A 92 -0.78 7.51 -8.57
CA ILE A 92 -0.25 6.21 -8.98
C ILE A 92 -1.17 5.07 -8.54
N ASP A 93 -1.26 4.00 -9.32
CA ASP A 93 -2.15 2.86 -9.06
C ASP A 93 -1.37 1.71 -8.36
N PHE A 94 -0.58 2.04 -7.32
CA PHE A 94 0.37 1.09 -6.72
C PHE A 94 -0.32 -0.11 -6.05
N PHE A 95 -1.53 0.10 -5.52
CA PHE A 95 -2.39 -0.95 -4.98
C PHE A 95 -3.63 -1.17 -5.86
N GLY A 96 -3.49 -0.96 -7.17
CA GLY A 96 -4.58 -1.13 -8.13
C GLY A 96 -5.40 0.14 -8.33
N ASP A 97 -6.40 0.01 -9.20
CA ASP A 97 -7.29 1.09 -9.61
C ASP A 97 -8.79 0.75 -9.39
N GLU A 98 -9.68 1.67 -9.77
CA GLU A 98 -11.12 1.45 -9.65
C GLU A 98 -11.64 0.27 -10.48
N GLU A 99 -10.97 -0.10 -11.57
CA GLU A 99 -11.37 -1.24 -12.38
C GLU A 99 -11.02 -2.55 -11.67
N ASP A 100 -9.88 -2.60 -10.97
CA ASP A 100 -9.53 -3.72 -10.09
C ASP A 100 -10.58 -3.93 -8.99
N LEU A 101 -11.09 -2.84 -8.38
CA LEU A 101 -12.17 -2.92 -7.40
C LEU A 101 -13.47 -3.48 -8.01
N LYS A 102 -13.86 -3.04 -9.22
CA LYS A 102 -15.05 -3.59 -9.91
C LYS A 102 -14.87 -5.06 -10.28
N ASN A 103 -13.64 -5.49 -10.55
CA ASN A 103 -13.35 -6.90 -10.83
C ASN A 103 -13.41 -7.75 -9.55
N LEU A 104 -13.07 -7.18 -8.40
CA LEU A 104 -13.23 -7.81 -7.08
C LEU A 104 -14.70 -8.18 -6.80
N ASP A 105 -15.63 -7.29 -7.13
CA ASP A 105 -17.08 -7.52 -7.00
C ASP A 105 -17.59 -8.65 -7.91
N LYS A 106 -16.88 -8.90 -9.02
CA LYS A 106 -17.18 -10.00 -9.96
C LYS A 106 -16.51 -11.32 -9.55
N GLY A 107 -15.76 -11.34 -8.44
CA GLY A 107 -15.09 -12.53 -7.93
C GLY A 107 -13.66 -12.75 -8.45
N TYR A 108 -13.05 -11.76 -9.10
CA TYR A 108 -11.62 -11.79 -9.42
C TYR A 108 -10.79 -11.30 -8.22
N ASP A 109 -9.54 -11.75 -8.09
CA ASP A 109 -8.62 -11.22 -7.09
C ASP A 109 -8.03 -9.87 -7.53
N LEU A 110 -7.48 -9.11 -6.56
CA LEU A 110 -6.66 -7.94 -6.86
C LEU A 110 -5.38 -8.38 -7.58
N PRO A 111 -4.76 -7.51 -8.40
CA PRO A 111 -3.62 -7.88 -9.23
C PRO A 111 -2.31 -8.15 -8.46
N PHE A 112 -2.31 -8.12 -7.12
CA PHE A 112 -1.09 -8.26 -6.31
C PHE A 112 -1.26 -9.09 -5.03
N PHE A 113 -2.45 -9.25 -4.46
CA PHE A 113 -2.74 -10.24 -3.40
C PHE A 113 -4.23 -10.60 -3.40
N SER A 114 -4.61 -11.74 -2.83
CA SER A 114 -6.03 -12.05 -2.69
C SER A 114 -6.65 -11.24 -1.56
N LYS A 115 -7.93 -10.86 -1.69
CA LYS A 115 -8.69 -10.30 -0.55
C LYS A 115 -8.76 -11.26 0.64
N GLU A 116 -8.64 -12.57 0.38
CA GLU A 116 -8.63 -13.61 1.41
C GLU A 116 -7.35 -13.61 2.23
N ASP A 117 -6.27 -12.99 1.73
CA ASP A 117 -5.01 -12.86 2.45
C ASP A 117 -5.00 -11.70 3.46
N LEU A 118 -6.05 -10.86 3.48
CA LEU A 118 -6.17 -9.73 4.41
C LEU A 118 -6.48 -10.22 5.83
N LEU A 119 -5.58 -9.89 6.77
CA LEU A 119 -5.64 -10.24 8.19
C LEU A 119 -6.86 -9.65 8.91
N PHE A 120 -7.27 -8.42 8.55
CA PHE A 120 -8.39 -7.70 9.16
C PHE A 120 -9.42 -7.36 8.10
N SER A 121 -9.97 -8.39 7.44
CA SER A 121 -10.63 -8.32 6.12
C SER A 121 -11.56 -7.10 5.91
N GLU A 122 -12.52 -6.83 6.81
CA GLU A 122 -13.42 -5.67 6.66
C GLU A 122 -12.68 -4.33 6.73
N THR A 123 -11.83 -4.14 7.74
CA THR A 123 -11.10 -2.89 7.98
C THR A 123 -10.00 -2.66 6.93
N ASP A 124 -9.30 -3.73 6.55
CA ASP A 124 -8.28 -3.70 5.51
C ASP A 124 -8.88 -3.33 4.16
N MET A 125 -10.02 -3.94 3.80
CA MET A 125 -10.70 -3.60 2.55
C MET A 125 -11.16 -2.15 2.51
N GLN A 126 -11.72 -1.62 3.61
CA GLN A 126 -12.12 -0.21 3.68
C GLN A 126 -10.93 0.72 3.41
N LYS A 127 -9.79 0.50 4.07
CA LYS A 127 -8.58 1.31 3.86
C LYS A 127 -8.02 1.18 2.45
N LEU A 128 -8.07 -0.02 1.87
CA LEU A 128 -7.64 -0.26 0.50
C LEU A 128 -8.52 0.50 -0.50
N GLU A 129 -9.84 0.45 -0.33
CA GLU A 129 -10.78 1.19 -1.17
C GLU A 129 -10.58 2.71 -1.05
N GLU A 130 -10.40 3.24 0.16
CA GLU A 130 -10.08 4.65 0.40
C GLU A 130 -8.80 5.06 -0.32
N LEU A 131 -7.76 4.21 -0.26
CA LEU A 131 -6.48 4.46 -0.93
C LEU A 131 -6.62 4.49 -2.46
N ILE A 132 -7.40 3.56 -3.03
CA ILE A 132 -7.59 3.42 -4.48
C ILE A 132 -8.48 4.54 -5.05
N LYS A 133 -9.62 4.79 -4.42
CA LYS A 133 -10.58 5.82 -4.88
C LYS A 133 -10.01 7.23 -4.68
N GLY A 134 -9.15 7.37 -3.68
CA GLY A 134 -8.70 8.66 -3.19
C GLY A 134 -9.81 9.39 -2.44
N ASN A 135 -9.43 10.08 -1.37
CA ASN A 135 -10.28 11.11 -0.75
C ASN A 135 -10.49 12.29 -1.69
#